data_AF-A0A7V1Q492-F1
#
_entry.id   AF-A0A7V1Q492-F1
#
_cell.length_a   1.000
_cell.length_b   1.000
_cell.length_c   1.000
_cell.angle_alpha   90.00
_cell.angle_beta   90.00
_cell.angle_gamma   90.00
#
_symmetry.space_group_name_H-M   'P 1'
#
loop_
_entity.id
_entity.type
_entity.pdbx_description
1 polymer ?
#
loop_
_entity_poly.entity_id
_entity_poly.type
_entity_poly.pdbx_seq_one_letter_code
_entity_poly.pdbx_strand_id
1 'polypeptide(L)' 'MTVEEIFKRHIKPLPQLERLRLLAMIAEDLTNQPPVEDGAEGVYDWMALRGIAPGLLAGEDAQHWVSRTRRESDEQRAVR' A
#
# COMPACT_ATOMS: atom_id res chain seq x y z
N MET A 1 1.55 -18.94 -16.61
CA MET A 1 0.16 -19.20 -17.03
C MET A 1 -0.31 -17.97 -17.76
N THR A 2 -0.65 -18.08 -19.05
CA THR A 2 -1.07 -16.92 -19.86
C THR A 2 -2.54 -16.57 -19.59
N VAL A 3 -2.98 -15.37 -19.97
CA VAL A 3 -4.38 -14.93 -19.84
C VAL A 3 -5.32 -15.85 -20.63
N GLU A 4 -4.88 -16.30 -21.82
CA GLU A 4 -5.62 -17.24 -22.66
C GLU A 4 -5.76 -18.61 -21.99
N GLU A 5 -4.73 -19.07 -21.26
CA GLU A 5 -4.79 -20.31 -20.50
C GLU A 5 -5.77 -20.21 -19.33
N ILE A 6 -5.78 -19.08 -18.61
CA ILE A 6 -6.76 -18.79 -17.54
C ILE A 6 -8.18 -18.81 -18.11
N PHE A 7 -8.40 -18.12 -19.23
CA PHE A 7 -9.70 -18.06 -19.86
C PHE A 7 -10.20 -19.45 -20.26
N LYS A 8 -9.34 -20.25 -20.92
CA LYS A 8 -9.73 -21.59 -21.39
C LYS A 8 -9.98 -22.56 -20.25
N ARG A 9 -9.17 -22.55 -19.19
CA ARG A 9 -9.25 -23.52 -18.10
C ARG A 9 -10.28 -23.16 -17.04
N HIS A 10 -10.46 -21.87 -16.73
CA HIS A 10 -11.24 -21.45 -15.58
C HIS A 10 -12.50 -20.66 -15.96
N ILE A 11 -12.50 -19.92 -17.07
CA ILE A 11 -13.64 -19.04 -17.42
C ILE A 11 -14.58 -19.71 -18.43
N LYS A 12 -14.03 -20.36 -19.45
CA LYS A 12 -14.81 -21.02 -20.51
C LYS A 12 -15.72 -22.15 -20.02
N PRO A 13 -15.34 -22.98 -19.01
CA PRO A 13 -16.22 -24.04 -18.51
C PRO A 13 -17.41 -23.54 -17.67
N LEU A 14 -17.39 -22.29 -17.21
CA LEU A 14 -18.46 -21.74 -16.37
C LEU A 14 -19.77 -21.57 -17.18
N PRO A 15 -20.94 -21.79 -16.56
CA PRO A 15 -22.22 -21.42 -17.14
C PRO A 15 -22.28 -19.96 -17.57
N GLN A 16 -23.07 -19.64 -18.58
CA GLN A 16 -23.19 -18.28 -19.13
C GLN A 16 -23.50 -17.23 -18.05
N LEU A 17 -24.40 -17.55 -17.12
CA LEU A 17 -24.76 -16.64 -16.02
C LEU A 17 -23.58 -16.34 -15.09
N GLU A 18 -22.75 -17.34 -14.79
CA GLU A 18 -21.57 -17.16 -13.93
C GLU A 18 -20.48 -16.34 -14.63
N ARG A 19 -20.32 -16.52 -15.95
CA ARG A 19 -19.43 -15.68 -16.75
C ARG A 19 -19.86 -14.21 -16.74
N LEU A 20 -21.16 -13.94 -16.80
CA LEU A 20 -21.70 -12.59 -16.71
C LEU A 20 -21.50 -11.99 -15.31
N ARG A 21 -21.72 -12.78 -14.25
CA ARG A 21 -21.44 -12.35 -12.87
C ARG A 21 -19.97 -12.01 -12.67
N LEU A 22 -19.08 -12.87 -13.16
CA LEU A 22 -17.64 -12.62 -13.08
C LEU A 22 -17.24 -11.34 -13.82
N LEU A 23 -17.83 -11.09 -14.99
CA LEU A 23 -17.59 -9.86 -15.73
C LEU A 23 -18.01 -8.62 -14.94
N ALA A 24 -19.15 -8.66 -14.25
CA ALA A 24 -19.58 -7.57 -13.37
C ALA A 24 -18.61 -7.35 -12.21
N MET A 25 -18.16 -8.43 -11.56
CA MET A 25 -17.18 -8.34 -10.46
C MET A 25 -15.86 -7.73 -10.92
N ILE A 26 -15.37 -8.13 -12.10
CA ILE A 26 -14.14 -7.57 -12.69
C ILE A 26 -14.33 -6.08 -12.99
N ALA A 27 -15.46 -5.69 -13.59
CA ALA A 27 -15.73 -4.29 -13.89
C ALA A 27 -15.80 -3.42 -12.63
N GLU A 28 -16.42 -3.92 -11.56
CA GLU A 28 -16.48 -3.24 -10.27
C GLU A 28 -15.10 -3.10 -9.63
N ASP A 29 -14.30 -4.17 -9.61
CA ASP A 29 -12.93 -4.15 -9.09
C ASP A 29 -12.06 -3.13 -9.84
N LEU A 30 -12.09 -3.13 -11.17
CA LEU A 30 -11.34 -2.18 -12.00
C LEU A 30 -11.80 -0.73 -11.81
N THR A 31 -13.07 -0.50 -11.49
CA THR A 31 -13.58 0.86 -11.22
C THR A 31 -13.13 1.37 -9.85
N ASN A 32 -12.93 0.47 -8.89
CA ASN A 32 -12.53 0.80 -7.52
C ASN A 32 -11.01 0.90 -7.33
N GLN A 33 -10.21 0.45 -8.31
CA GLN A 33 -8.77 0.58 -8.28
C GLN A 33 -8.33 1.92 -8.90
N PRO A 34 -7.37 2.65 -8.30
CA PRO A 34 -6.77 3.80 -8.96
C PRO A 34 -6.15 3.33 -10.29
N PRO A 35 -6.23 4.14 -11.37
CA PRO A 35 -5.68 3.75 -12.66
C PRO A 35 -4.21 3.37 -12.49
N VAL A 36 -3.89 2.11 -12.79
CA VAL A 36 -2.52 1.62 -12.85
C VAL A 36 -1.93 2.22 -14.12
N GLU A 37 -1.09 3.25 -13.98
CA GLU A 37 -0.23 3.67 -15.08
C GLU A 37 0.74 2.52 -15.36
N ASP A 38 0.68 1.97 -16.58
CA ASP A 38 1.57 0.91 -17.06
C ASP A 38 3.03 1.24 -16.71
N GLY A 39 3.61 0.49 -15.78
CA GLY A 39 5.00 0.63 -15.34
C GLY A 39 5.22 0.87 -13.84
N ALA A 40 4.19 1.19 -13.06
CA ALA A 40 4.31 1.33 -11.61
C ALA A 40 4.15 -0.02 -10.89
N GLU A 41 4.98 -1.02 -11.21
CA GLU A 41 5.27 -2.08 -10.24
C GLU A 41 5.96 -1.43 -9.04
N GLY A 42 5.18 -0.97 -8.06
CA GLY A 42 5.57 -0.86 -6.65
C GLY A 42 6.97 -0.31 -6.35
N VAL A 43 7.49 0.67 -7.10
CA VAL A 43 8.69 1.39 -6.69
C VAL A 43 8.23 2.39 -5.64
N TYR A 44 8.19 1.95 -4.39
CA TYR A 44 8.10 2.85 -3.25
C TYR A 44 9.38 3.71 -3.27
N ASP A 45 9.30 4.86 -3.93
CA ASP A 45 10.37 5.84 -3.94
C ASP A 45 10.41 6.52 -2.57
N TRP A 46 11.51 6.31 -1.82
CA TRP A 46 11.69 6.98 -0.54
C TRP A 46 11.68 8.51 -0.67
N MET A 47 12.02 9.04 -1.84
CA MET A 47 11.91 10.48 -2.11
C MET A 47 10.45 10.95 -2.21
N ALA A 48 9.49 10.07 -2.53
CA ALA A 48 8.07 10.39 -2.51
C ALA A 48 7.54 10.65 -1.08
N LEU A 49 8.23 10.16 -0.04
CA LEU A 49 7.89 10.46 1.36
C LEU A 49 8.48 11.78 1.86
N ARG A 50 9.32 12.46 1.07
CA ARG A 50 9.94 13.71 1.51
C ARG A 50 8.89 14.80 1.64
N GLY A 51 8.70 15.30 2.86
CA GLY A 51 7.82 16.45 3.13
C GLY A 51 6.34 16.11 3.33
N ILE A 52 5.96 14.83 3.38
CA ILE A 52 4.56 14.40 3.59
C ILE A 52 4.01 14.71 4.99
N ALA A 53 4.88 14.98 5.95
CA ALA A 53 4.51 15.30 7.33
C ALA A 53 5.20 16.61 7.76
N PRO A 54 4.76 17.76 7.22
CA PRO A 54 5.29 19.06 7.66
C PRO A 54 4.93 19.26 9.14
N GLY A 55 5.92 19.59 9.95
CA GLY A 55 5.73 19.74 11.40
C GLY A 55 5.68 18.42 12.18
N LEU A 56 6.07 17.29 11.58
CA LEU A 56 6.34 16.06 12.34
C LEU A 56 7.35 16.37 13.47
N LEU A 57 7.15 15.75 14.63
CA LEU A 57 7.92 16.04 15.85
C LEU A 57 7.87 17.52 16.26
N ALA A 58 6.78 18.23 15.94
CA ALA A 58 6.64 19.67 16.13
C ALA A 58 7.72 20.51 15.41
N GLY A 59 8.30 19.97 14.32
CA GLY A 59 9.40 20.59 13.59
C GLY A 59 10.78 20.37 14.23
N GLU A 60 10.88 19.55 15.28
CA GLU A 60 12.14 19.12 15.87
C GLU A 60 12.92 18.22 14.89
N ASP A 61 14.25 18.36 14.89
CA ASP A 61 15.13 17.41 14.19
C ASP A 61 14.94 15.99 14.74
N ALA A 62 14.91 15.00 13.85
CA ALA A 62 14.63 13.61 14.22
C ALA A 62 15.67 13.04 15.20
N GLN A 63 16.95 13.37 15.02
CA GLN A 63 18.02 12.89 15.89
C GLN A 63 17.95 13.55 17.28
N HIS A 64 17.56 14.83 17.32
CA HIS A 64 17.33 15.54 18.59
C HIS A 64 16.16 14.94 19.38
N TRP A 65 15.03 14.68 18.71
CA TRP A 65 13.87 14.02 19.33
C TRP A 65 14.20 12.64 19.91
N VAL A 66 14.93 11.80 19.16
CA VAL A 66 15.37 10.47 19.64
C VAL A 66 16.29 10.60 20.86
N SER A 67 17.21 11.56 20.84
CA SER A 67 18.16 11.77 21.93
C SER A 67 17.45 12.21 23.21
N ARG A 68 16.49 13.14 23.09
CA ARG A 68 15.67 13.62 24.21
C ARG A 68 14.81 12.49 24.80
N THR A 69 14.07 11.78 23.95
CA THR A 69 13.17 10.69 24.41
C THR A 69 13.93 9.52 25.05
N ARG A 70 15.14 9.20 24.57
CA ARG A 70 16.00 8.21 25.22
C ARG A 70 16.43 8.66 26.62
N ARG A 71 16.87 9.91 26.76
CA ARG A 71 17.26 10.48 28.05
C ARG A 71 16.11 10.47 29.05
N GLU A 72 14.94 10.96 28.63
CA GLU A 72 13.71 10.94 29.46
C GLU A 72 13.36 9.50 29.91
N SER A 73 13.50 8.51 29.02
CA SER A 73 13.26 7.10 29.35
C SER A 73 14.30 6.54 30.33
N ASP A 74 15.57 6.93 30.22
CA ASP A 74 16.63 6.49 31.11
C ASP A 74 16.47 7.08 32.51
N GLU A 75 16.08 8.36 32.60
CA GLU A 75 15.73 9.03 33.85
C GLU A 75 14.55 8.34 34.55
N GLN A 76 13.50 7.97 33.80
CA GLN A 76 12.37 7.22 34.36
C GLN A 76 12.77 5.83 34.86
N ARG A 77 13.74 5.16 34.23
CA ARG A 77 14.26 3.87 34.69
C ARG A 77 15.13 4.02 35.94
N ALA A 78 15.89 5.10 36.07
CA ALA A 78 16.79 5.33 37.20
C ALA A 78 16.07 5.70 38.51
N VAL A 79 14.83 6.17 38.43
CA VAL A 79 14.00 6.56 39.59
C VAL A 79 13.15 5.38 40.11
N ARG A 80 13.18 4.22 39.45
CA ARG A 80 12.42 3.01 39.80
C ARG A 80 13.28 1.99 40.54
#